data_AF-A0A1V5I2R0-F1
#
_entry.id   AF-A0A1V5I2R0-F1
#
_cell.length_a   1.000
_cell.length_b   1.000
_cell.length_c   1.000
_cell.angle_alpha   90.00
_cell.angle_beta   90.00
_cell.angle_gamma   90.00
#
_symmetry.space_group_name_H-M   'P 1'
#
loop_
_entity.id
_entity.type
_entity.pdbx_description
1 polymer ?
#
loop_
_entity_poly.entity_id
_entity_poly.type
_entity_poly.pdbx_seq_one_letter_code
_entity_poly.pdbx_strand_id
1 'polypeptide(L)'
;MKTKEEIEKRLRKLRVRYANKHVLASQQRTFTNCVHNREHIPSPTRQARPAGRDLPMVPRRQVTLVVLQDDAPVHLCMFGADDPSKWRGDVCDNDSISRSCKLFQPSCSLEEAKEEFMGLMADDEYVFTNFRDVATLQWVLGERVHSIPLTLAERIGLWVRSLFVRTPPALPAPATPDLPSDLWSETNDDSSQNSGP
;
A
#
# COMPACT_ATOMS: atom_id res chain seq x y z
N MET A 1 -30.97 2.03 -33.25
CA MET A 1 -30.69 0.99 -32.25
C MET A 1 -29.26 0.48 -32.49
N LYS A 2 -28.50 0.18 -31.44
CA LYS A 2 -27.14 -0.38 -31.60
C LYS A 2 -27.23 -1.86 -31.91
N THR A 3 -26.33 -2.38 -32.75
CA THR A 3 -26.29 -3.81 -33.07
C THR A 3 -25.68 -4.61 -31.91
N LYS A 4 -25.95 -5.92 -31.83
CA LYS A 4 -25.35 -6.82 -30.83
C LYS A 4 -23.81 -6.75 -30.88
N GLU A 5 -23.26 -6.77 -32.09
CA GLU A 5 -21.81 -6.68 -32.33
C GLU A 5 -21.18 -5.38 -31.81
N GLU A 6 -21.88 -4.25 -31.95
CA GLU A 6 -21.41 -2.97 -31.39
C GLU A 6 -21.36 -3.00 -29.87
N ILE A 7 -22.36 -3.63 -29.23
CA ILE A 7 -22.44 -3.77 -27.78
C ILE A 7 -21.32 -4.68 -27.29
N GLU A 8 -21.09 -5.82 -27.92
CA GLU A 8 -19.97 -6.72 -27.60
C GLU A 8 -18.61 -6.04 -27.78
N LYS A 9 -18.40 -5.33 -28.89
CA LYS A 9 -17.17 -4.58 -29.14
C LYS A 9 -16.93 -3.54 -28.05
N ARG A 10 -17.99 -2.87 -27.59
CA ARG A 10 -17.90 -1.92 -26.48
C ARG A 10 -17.56 -2.62 -25.17
N LEU A 11 -18.19 -3.76 -24.89
CA LEU A 11 -17.93 -4.57 -23.69
C LEU A 11 -16.46 -5.04 -23.65
N ARG A 12 -15.94 -5.57 -24.76
CA ARG A 12 -14.51 -5.98 -24.88
C ARG A 12 -13.58 -4.81 -24.62
N LYS A 13 -13.87 -3.63 -25.20
CA LYS A 13 -13.09 -2.40 -24.97
C LYS A 13 -13.11 -1.98 -23.50
N LEU A 14 -14.26 -2.05 -22.82
CA LEU A 14 -14.37 -1.74 -21.40
C LEU A 14 -13.59 -2.73 -20.54
N ARG A 15 -13.72 -4.03 -20.81
CA ARG A 15 -12.95 -5.08 -20.12
C ARG A 15 -11.44 -4.84 -20.23
N VAL A 16 -10.93 -4.58 -21.44
CA VAL A 16 -9.51 -4.26 -21.67
C VAL A 16 -9.11 -2.99 -20.91
N ARG A 17 -9.96 -1.96 -20.89
CA ARG A 17 -9.69 -0.71 -20.15
C ARG A 17 -9.61 -0.96 -18.64
N TYR A 18 -10.56 -1.70 -18.07
CA TYR A 18 -10.59 -1.99 -16.63
C TYR A 18 -9.48 -2.94 -16.21
N ALA A 19 -9.15 -3.94 -17.03
CA ALA A 19 -7.99 -4.81 -16.79
C ALA A 19 -6.69 -3.99 -16.69
N ASN A 20 -6.47 -3.07 -17.63
CA ASN A 20 -5.30 -2.19 -17.58
C ASN A 20 -5.32 -1.28 -16.35
N LYS A 21 -6.49 -0.75 -15.96
CA LYS A 21 -6.63 0.06 -14.74
C LYS A 21 -6.27 -0.76 -13.49
N HIS A 22 -6.74 -2.01 -13.41
CA HIS A 22 -6.44 -2.91 -12.31
C HIS A 22 -4.94 -3.22 -12.21
N VAL A 23 -4.32 -3.60 -13.33
CA VAL A 23 -2.87 -3.85 -13.40
C VAL A 23 -2.08 -2.60 -13.01
N LEU A 24 -2.47 -1.41 -13.47
CA LEU A 24 -1.77 -0.18 -13.08
C LEU A 24 -1.93 0.13 -11.58
N ALA A 25 -3.09 -0.14 -11.00
CA ALA A 25 -3.34 0.05 -9.58
C ALA A 25 -2.53 -0.93 -8.73
N SER A 26 -2.43 -2.19 -9.13
CA SER A 26 -1.67 -3.22 -8.40
C SER A 26 -0.15 -3.01 -8.50
N GLN A 27 0.32 -2.38 -9.58
CA GLN A 27 1.73 -2.03 -9.78
C GLN A 27 2.10 -0.65 -9.21
N GLN A 28 1.14 0.08 -8.64
CA GLN A 28 1.40 1.38 -8.05
C GLN A 28 2.29 1.24 -6.81
N ARG A 29 3.25 2.16 -6.64
CA ARG A 29 4.11 2.28 -5.46
C ARG A 29 3.33 2.77 -4.23
N THR A 30 2.51 1.90 -3.67
CA THR A 30 1.83 2.09 -2.37
C THR A 30 2.39 1.10 -1.37
N PHE A 31 2.28 1.42 -0.09
CA PHE A 31 2.85 0.57 0.96
C PHE A 31 2.16 -0.81 1.01
N THR A 32 0.87 -0.88 0.70
CA THR A 32 0.08 -2.11 0.62
C THR A 32 0.52 -3.04 -0.51
N ASN A 33 1.10 -2.48 -1.58
CA ASN A 33 1.48 -3.24 -2.76
C ASN A 33 2.94 -3.72 -2.69
N CYS A 34 3.67 -3.48 -1.60
CA CYS A 34 5.06 -3.90 -1.50
C CYS A 34 5.16 -5.32 -0.92
N VAL A 35 5.89 -6.23 -1.58
CA VAL A 35 6.09 -7.62 -1.11
C VAL A 35 6.79 -7.70 0.26
N HIS A 36 7.60 -6.70 0.58
CA HIS A 36 8.32 -6.65 1.86
C HIS A 36 7.46 -6.08 2.99
N ASN A 37 6.33 -5.48 2.69
CA ASN A 37 5.51 -4.87 3.71
C ASN A 37 4.56 -5.90 4.31
N ARG A 38 4.51 -5.96 5.65
CA ARG A 38 3.59 -6.82 6.37
C ARG A 38 2.71 -5.99 7.28
N GLU A 39 1.42 -6.31 7.26
CA GLU A 39 0.46 -5.77 8.19
C GLU A 39 0.66 -6.42 9.56
N HIS A 40 0.86 -5.60 10.58
CA HIS A 40 0.95 -5.98 11.97
C HIS A 40 -0.18 -5.31 12.74
N ILE A 41 -1.06 -6.12 13.30
CA ILE A 41 -2.09 -5.65 14.22
C ILE A 41 -1.47 -5.72 15.62
N PRO A 42 -1.21 -4.57 16.27
CA PRO A 42 -0.68 -4.58 17.62
C PRO A 42 -1.66 -5.32 18.53
N SER A 43 -1.12 -6.18 19.40
CA SER A 43 -1.96 -6.78 20.43
C SER A 43 -2.49 -5.67 21.32
N PRO A 44 -3.80 -5.62 21.62
CA PRO A 44 -4.35 -4.58 22.48
C PRO A 44 -3.57 -4.61 23.78
N THR A 45 -2.85 -3.52 24.07
CA THR A 45 -2.12 -3.41 25.30
C THR A 45 -3.16 -3.54 26.38
N ARG A 46 -3.16 -4.67 27.11
CA ARG A 46 -4.03 -4.88 28.25
C ARG A 46 -3.57 -3.85 29.26
N GLN A 47 -4.13 -2.64 29.19
CA GLN A 47 -3.80 -1.52 30.07
C GLN A 47 -3.96 -2.08 31.47
N ALA A 48 -2.83 -2.37 32.12
CA ALA A 48 -2.83 -2.79 33.49
C ALA A 48 -3.43 -1.60 34.23
N ARG A 49 -4.68 -1.76 34.69
CA ARG A 49 -5.35 -0.76 35.54
C ARG A 49 -4.31 -0.34 36.56
N PRO A 50 -3.94 0.96 36.65
CA PRO A 50 -2.95 1.40 37.60
C PRO A 50 -3.49 1.06 38.99
N ALA A 51 -2.94 0.00 39.58
CA ALA A 51 -3.32 -0.44 40.90
C ALA A 51 -2.68 0.52 41.90
N GLY A 52 -3.34 1.66 42.15
CA GLY A 52 -3.19 2.55 43.30
C GLY A 52 -1.83 2.61 43.99
N ARG A 53 -0.73 2.71 43.26
CA ARG A 53 0.61 2.88 43.83
C ARG A 53 1.07 4.29 43.54
N ASP A 54 1.20 5.07 44.60
CA ASP A 54 1.91 6.34 44.62
C ASP A 54 3.38 6.08 44.24
N LEU A 55 3.67 6.16 42.93
CA LEU A 55 5.03 6.08 42.43
C LEU A 55 5.69 7.45 42.65
N PRO A 56 6.91 7.50 43.22
CA PRO A 56 7.64 8.75 43.39
C PRO A 56 7.86 9.41 42.03
N MET A 57 7.62 10.73 41.95
CA MET A 57 7.82 11.52 40.74
C MET A 57 9.31 11.47 40.33
N VAL A 58 9.63 10.66 39.33
CA VAL A 58 10.93 10.68 38.65
C VAL A 58 10.96 11.94 37.75
N PRO A 59 12.09 12.66 37.66
CA PRO A 59 12.22 13.85 36.82
C PRO A 59 11.76 13.58 35.38
N ARG A 60 10.89 14.46 34.89
CA ARG A 60 10.19 14.32 33.60
C ARG A 60 11.18 14.51 32.43
N ARG A 61 11.70 13.41 31.88
CA ARG A 61 12.22 13.42 30.51
C ARG A 61 11.03 13.45 29.55
N GLN A 62 10.91 14.52 28.77
CA GLN A 62 9.91 14.62 27.72
C GLN A 62 10.35 13.73 26.55
N VAL A 63 9.82 12.50 26.49
CA VAL A 63 9.93 11.66 25.31
C VAL A 63 8.64 11.84 24.51
N THR A 64 8.75 12.33 23.29
CA THR A 64 7.61 12.45 22.37
C THR A 64 7.18 11.05 21.96
N LEU A 65 6.21 10.50 22.68
CA LEU A 65 5.64 9.19 22.37
C LEU A 65 4.61 9.38 21.26
N VAL A 66 4.88 8.86 20.07
CA VAL A 66 3.85 8.78 19.02
C VAL A 66 2.88 7.69 19.45
N VAL A 67 1.71 8.11 19.96
CA VAL A 67 0.64 7.20 20.33
C VAL A 67 -0.02 6.71 19.04
N LEU A 68 0.40 5.53 18.58
CA LEU A 68 -0.37 4.77 17.59
C LEU A 68 -1.73 4.45 18.22
N GLN A 69 -2.82 4.65 17.48
CA GLN A 69 -4.13 4.23 17.96
C GLN A 69 -4.10 2.71 18.18
N ASP A 70 -4.53 2.26 19.36
CA ASP A 70 -4.34 0.87 19.83
C ASP A 70 -4.91 -0.20 18.89
N ASP A 71 -5.78 0.16 17.94
CA ASP A 71 -6.48 -0.76 17.03
C ASP A 71 -6.14 -0.58 15.54
N ALA A 72 -5.26 0.36 15.17
CA ALA A 72 -4.93 0.57 13.75
C ALA A 72 -3.82 -0.39 13.28
N PRO A 73 -3.98 -1.08 12.13
CA PRO A 73 -2.92 -1.91 11.58
C PRO A 73 -1.73 -1.07 11.16
N VAL A 74 -0.54 -1.51 11.57
CA VAL A 74 0.75 -0.88 11.25
C VAL A 74 1.44 -1.71 10.18
N HIS A 75 2.03 -1.06 9.18
CA HIS A 75 2.69 -1.70 8.05
C HIS A 75 4.21 -1.62 8.23
N LEU A 76 4.84 -2.78 8.37
CA LEU A 76 6.26 -2.90 8.70
C LEU A 76 7.05 -3.43 7.49
N CYS A 77 8.11 -2.72 7.10
CA CYS A 77 8.98 -3.16 6.00
C CYS A 77 9.96 -4.24 6.46
N MET A 78 9.67 -5.50 6.15
CA MET A 78 10.44 -6.68 6.54
C MET A 78 11.65 -6.97 5.64
N PHE A 79 12.13 -6.01 4.86
CA PHE A 79 13.29 -6.24 3.99
C PHE A 79 14.53 -6.63 4.81
N GLY A 80 15.09 -7.81 4.52
CA GLY A 80 16.26 -8.34 5.22
C GLY A 80 15.97 -8.93 6.61
N ALA A 81 14.71 -9.04 7.02
CA ALA A 81 14.31 -9.69 8.26
C ALA A 81 13.37 -10.87 7.96
N ASP A 82 13.83 -12.09 8.23
CA ASP A 82 12.98 -13.28 8.14
C ASP A 82 12.01 -13.38 9.33
N ASP A 83 12.48 -12.94 10.51
CA ASP A 83 11.75 -12.97 11.78
C ASP A 83 11.29 -11.55 12.20
N PRO A 84 10.00 -11.33 12.50
CA PRO A 84 9.48 -10.07 13.05
C PRO A 84 10.16 -9.64 14.35
N SER A 85 10.55 -10.59 15.20
CA SER A 85 11.22 -10.30 16.48
C SER A 85 12.64 -9.75 16.33
N LYS A 86 13.28 -9.95 15.16
CA LYS A 86 14.62 -9.42 14.85
C LYS A 86 14.55 -8.18 13.95
N TRP A 87 13.34 -7.69 13.71
CA TRP A 87 13.11 -6.59 12.79
C TRP A 87 13.76 -5.31 13.32
N ARG A 88 14.70 -4.78 12.52
CA ARG A 88 15.35 -3.47 12.75
C ARG A 88 14.84 -2.39 11.80
N GLY A 89 13.86 -2.71 10.96
CA GLY A 89 13.45 -1.86 9.84
C GLY A 89 12.58 -0.69 10.25
N ASP A 90 12.20 0.09 9.24
CA ASP A 90 11.37 1.29 9.39
C ASP A 90 9.88 0.99 9.15
N VAL A 91 9.02 1.68 9.89
CA VAL A 91 7.58 1.66 9.68
C VAL A 91 7.25 2.28 8.32
N CYS A 92 6.51 1.55 7.49
CA CYS A 92 6.16 1.92 6.13
C CYS A 92 4.63 2.10 6.01
N ASP A 93 4.10 3.06 6.76
CA ASP A 93 2.66 3.37 6.78
C ASP A 93 2.26 4.45 5.76
N ASN A 94 3.25 5.10 5.16
CA ASN A 94 3.03 6.24 4.29
C ASN A 94 3.35 5.92 2.83
N ASP A 95 2.44 6.29 1.93
CA ASP A 95 2.64 6.20 0.48
C ASP A 95 3.84 7.01 0.00
N SER A 96 4.19 8.11 0.68
CA SER A 96 5.36 8.92 0.33
C SER A 96 6.66 8.12 0.44
N ILE A 97 6.80 7.29 1.47
CA ILE A 97 7.96 6.42 1.70
C ILE A 97 8.03 5.35 0.60
N SER A 98 6.89 4.72 0.29
CA SER A 98 6.83 3.70 -0.76
C SER A 98 7.16 4.25 -2.16
N ARG A 99 6.75 5.49 -2.45
CA ARG A 99 7.05 6.15 -3.72
C ARG A 99 8.54 6.42 -3.91
N SER A 100 9.28 6.77 -2.86
CA SER A 100 10.72 7.03 -2.93
C SER A 100 11.59 5.79 -2.68
N CYS A 101 11.01 4.69 -2.16
CA CYS A 101 11.75 3.49 -1.80
C CYS A 101 12.43 2.83 -3.02
N LYS A 102 13.75 2.64 -2.94
CA LYS A 102 14.55 1.99 -4.00
C LYS A 102 14.34 0.47 -4.03
N LEU A 103 13.95 -0.11 -2.90
CA LEU A 103 13.75 -1.55 -2.70
C LEU A 103 12.29 -1.98 -2.91
N PHE A 104 11.43 -1.06 -3.38
CA PHE A 104 10.03 -1.39 -3.65
C PHE A 104 9.93 -2.48 -4.71
N GLN A 105 9.25 -3.57 -4.36
CA GLN A 105 8.88 -4.64 -5.27
C GLN A 105 7.37 -4.89 -5.15
N PRO A 106 6.62 -4.90 -6.26
CA PRO A 106 5.19 -5.15 -6.23
C PRO A 106 4.92 -6.57 -5.69
N SER A 107 3.85 -6.71 -4.90
CA SER A 107 3.44 -7.97 -4.26
C SER A 107 2.91 -8.99 -5.27
N CYS A 108 2.39 -8.51 -6.40
CA CYS A 108 1.88 -9.33 -7.49
C CYS A 108 2.64 -9.07 -8.79
N SER A 109 2.83 -10.14 -9.57
CA SER A 109 3.28 -10.04 -10.94
C SER A 109 2.18 -9.48 -11.85
N LEU A 110 2.57 -9.03 -13.05
CA LEU A 110 1.62 -8.53 -14.05
C LEU A 110 0.63 -9.60 -14.53
N GLU A 111 1.02 -10.88 -14.48
CA GLU A 111 0.19 -12.00 -14.91
C GLU A 111 -0.82 -12.34 -13.82
N GLU A 112 -0.38 -12.47 -12.57
CA GLU A 112 -1.26 -12.67 -11.41
C GLU A 112 -2.29 -11.55 -11.30
N ALA A 113 -1.90 -10.28 -11.46
CA ALA A 113 -2.84 -9.15 -11.42
C ALA A 113 -3.90 -9.20 -12.54
N LYS A 114 -3.58 -9.80 -13.69
CA LYS A 114 -4.55 -10.02 -14.78
C LYS A 114 -5.47 -11.19 -14.46
N GLU A 115 -4.94 -12.27 -13.91
CA GLU A 115 -5.72 -13.45 -13.50
C GLU A 115 -6.69 -13.12 -12.37
N GLU A 116 -6.24 -12.37 -11.37
CA GLU A 116 -7.08 -11.84 -10.29
C GLU A 116 -8.23 -11.01 -10.86
N PHE A 117 -7.92 -10.04 -11.74
CA PHE A 117 -8.95 -9.24 -12.40
C PHE A 117 -9.93 -10.11 -13.20
N MET A 118 -9.44 -11.13 -13.88
CA MET A 118 -10.27 -12.08 -14.63
C MET A 118 -11.18 -12.90 -13.73
N GLY A 119 -10.70 -13.29 -12.54
CA GLY A 119 -11.51 -13.90 -11.49
C GLY A 119 -12.61 -12.96 -10.97
N LEU A 120 -12.26 -11.70 -10.72
CA LEU A 120 -13.21 -10.67 -10.28
C LEU A 120 -14.31 -10.38 -11.32
N MET A 121 -13.99 -10.48 -12.62
CA MET A 121 -14.99 -10.36 -13.70
C MET A 121 -15.92 -11.58 -13.85
N ALA A 122 -15.62 -12.68 -13.14
CA ALA A 122 -16.51 -13.84 -13.09
C ALA A 122 -17.62 -13.70 -12.04
N ASP A 123 -17.42 -12.83 -11.04
CA ASP A 123 -18.39 -12.52 -9.99
C ASP A 123 -19.34 -11.40 -10.45
N ASP A 124 -20.60 -11.77 -10.68
CA ASP A 124 -21.65 -10.85 -11.15
C ASP A 124 -21.95 -9.75 -10.11
N GLU A 125 -21.84 -10.03 -8.80
CA GLU A 125 -22.10 -9.06 -7.74
C GLU A 125 -21.00 -8.02 -7.65
N TYR A 126 -19.74 -8.47 -7.76
CA TYR A 126 -18.58 -7.58 -7.82
C TYR A 126 -18.65 -6.66 -9.05
N VAL A 127 -18.99 -7.20 -10.23
CA VAL A 127 -19.13 -6.43 -11.47
C VAL A 127 -20.26 -5.41 -11.36
N PHE A 128 -21.41 -5.78 -10.78
CA PHE A 128 -22.51 -4.84 -10.56
C PHE A 128 -22.11 -3.67 -9.64
N THR A 129 -21.37 -3.97 -8.57
CA THR A 129 -20.97 -2.99 -7.57
C THR A 129 -19.91 -2.02 -8.10
N ASN A 130 -18.88 -2.54 -8.77
CA ASN A 130 -17.70 -1.77 -9.16
C ASN A 130 -17.75 -1.26 -10.62
N PHE A 131 -18.50 -1.93 -11.51
CA PHE A 131 -18.49 -1.67 -12.96
C PHE A 131 -19.92 -1.67 -13.55
N ARG A 132 -20.74 -0.71 -13.10
CA ARG A 132 -22.16 -0.57 -13.53
C ARG A 132 -22.34 -0.51 -15.05
N ASP A 133 -21.42 0.11 -15.77
CA ASP A 133 -21.45 0.19 -17.23
C ASP A 133 -21.22 -1.17 -17.92
N VAL A 134 -20.44 -2.04 -17.31
CA VAL A 134 -20.24 -3.42 -17.77
C VAL A 134 -21.47 -4.27 -17.46
N ALA A 135 -21.97 -4.18 -16.21
CA ALA A 135 -23.14 -4.92 -15.76
C ALA A 135 -24.39 -4.60 -16.60
N THR A 136 -24.62 -3.32 -16.93
CA THR A 136 -25.73 -2.91 -17.80
C THR A 136 -25.63 -3.52 -19.19
N LEU A 137 -24.43 -3.60 -19.78
CA LEU A 137 -24.22 -4.22 -21.09
C LEU A 137 -24.35 -5.75 -21.03
N GLN A 138 -23.91 -6.39 -19.95
CA GLN A 138 -24.15 -7.83 -19.70
C GLN A 138 -25.64 -8.14 -19.65
N TRP A 139 -26.40 -7.33 -18.92
CA TRP A 139 -27.84 -7.50 -18.80
C TRP A 139 -28.55 -7.36 -20.16
N VAL A 140 -28.15 -6.37 -20.97
CA VAL A 140 -28.70 -6.17 -22.32
C VAL A 140 -28.36 -7.34 -23.27
N LEU A 141 -27.17 -7.91 -23.16
CA LEU A 141 -26.75 -9.03 -24.02
C LEU A 141 -27.27 -10.39 -23.56
N GLY A 142 -27.59 -10.55 -22.27
CA GLY A 142 -27.87 -11.86 -21.65
C GLY A 142 -26.65 -12.78 -21.58
N GLU A 143 -25.45 -12.24 -21.83
CA GLU A 143 -24.19 -12.98 -21.86
C GLU A 143 -23.21 -12.40 -20.83
N ARG A 144 -22.34 -13.26 -20.28
CA ARG A 144 -21.36 -12.85 -19.27
C ARG A 144 -20.10 -12.27 -19.93
N VAL A 145 -19.45 -11.31 -19.27
CA VAL A 145 -18.25 -10.64 -19.83
C VAL A 145 -17.08 -11.60 -20.01
N HIS A 146 -16.94 -12.56 -19.10
CA HIS A 146 -15.86 -13.54 -19.15
C HIS A 146 -16.03 -14.56 -20.29
N SER A 147 -17.27 -14.85 -20.72
CA SER A 147 -17.52 -15.81 -21.79
C SER A 147 -17.18 -15.26 -23.19
N ILE A 148 -17.11 -13.93 -23.34
CA ILE A 148 -16.74 -13.31 -24.61
C ILE A 148 -15.21 -13.37 -24.78
N PRO A 149 -14.70 -14.12 -25.78
CA PRO A 149 -13.26 -14.21 -25.99
C PRO A 149 -12.71 -12.87 -26.48
N LEU A 150 -11.53 -12.50 -25.96
CA LEU A 150 -10.75 -11.40 -26.50
C LEU A 150 -10.21 -11.78 -27.87
N THR A 151 -10.33 -10.86 -28.83
CA THR A 151 -9.75 -11.00 -30.16
C THR A 151 -8.21 -11.03 -30.07
N LEU A 152 -7.56 -11.63 -31.07
CA LEU A 152 -6.10 -11.73 -31.12
C LEU A 152 -5.42 -10.35 -31.09
N ALA A 153 -6.02 -9.36 -31.76
CA ALA A 153 -5.56 -7.97 -31.73
C ALA A 153 -5.62 -7.34 -30.33
N GLU A 154 -6.67 -7.61 -29.56
CA GLU A 154 -6.80 -7.12 -28.18
C GLU A 154 -5.81 -7.80 -27.24
N ARG A 155 -5.55 -9.10 -27.42
CA ARG A 155 -4.53 -9.85 -26.67
C ARG A 155 -3.14 -9.30 -26.94
N ILE A 156 -2.78 -9.08 -28.21
CA ILE A 156 -1.51 -8.45 -28.59
C ILE A 156 -1.44 -7.03 -28.02
N GLY A 157 -2.51 -6.25 -28.13
CA GLY A 157 -2.56 -4.89 -27.58
C GLY A 157 -2.34 -4.84 -26.06
N LEU A 158 -2.90 -5.80 -25.32
CA LEU A 158 -2.65 -5.96 -23.88
C LEU A 158 -1.20 -6.36 -23.60
N TRP A 159 -0.64 -7.29 -24.37
CA TRP A 159 0.74 -7.74 -24.23
C TRP A 159 1.74 -6.59 -24.49
N VAL A 160 1.58 -5.88 -25.62
CA VAL A 160 2.40 -4.72 -25.96
C VAL A 160 2.31 -3.66 -24.87
N ARG A 161 1.10 -3.36 -24.37
CA ARG A 161 0.94 -2.41 -23.27
C ARG A 161 1.64 -2.85 -21.99
N SER A 162 1.56 -4.13 -21.61
CA SER A 162 2.27 -4.61 -20.41
C SER A 162 3.79 -4.45 -20.52
N LEU A 163 4.38 -4.51 -21.71
CA LEU A 163 5.81 -4.23 -21.89
C LEU A 163 6.17 -2.76 -21.61
N PHE A 164 5.21 -1.84 -21.76
CA PHE A 164 5.38 -0.43 -21.44
C PHE A 164 4.98 -0.07 -20.01
N VAL A 165 4.29 -0.95 -19.29
CA VAL A 165 4.04 -0.80 -17.85
C VAL A 165 5.36 -1.08 -17.13
N ARG A 166 6.17 -0.03 -16.99
CA ARG A 166 7.31 -0.04 -16.08
C ARG A 166 6.82 0.38 -14.72
N THR A 167 7.32 -0.28 -13.67
CA THR A 167 7.16 0.20 -12.30
C THR A 167 7.54 1.68 -12.28
N PRO A 168 6.68 2.58 -11.78
CA PRO A 168 6.97 4.00 -11.84
C PRO A 168 8.33 4.26 -11.17
N PRO A 169 9.17 5.13 -11.75
CA PRO A 169 10.49 5.42 -11.18
C PRO A 169 10.32 5.95 -9.76
N ALA A 170 11.29 5.65 -8.91
CA ALA A 170 11.31 6.21 -7.56
C ALA A 170 11.24 7.73 -7.64
N LEU A 171 10.28 8.33 -6.95
CA LEU A 171 10.23 9.78 -6.84
C LEU A 171 11.45 10.24 -6.02
N PRO A 172 12.09 11.37 -6.38
CA PRO A 172 13.13 11.93 -5.53
C PRO A 172 12.57 12.11 -4.13
N ALA A 173 13.35 11.71 -3.12
CA ALA A 173 12.95 11.93 -1.73
C ALA A 173 12.61 13.42 -1.55
N PRO A 174 11.52 13.77 -0.84
CA PRO A 174 11.29 15.15 -0.48
C PRO A 174 12.54 15.66 0.23
N ALA A 175 13.00 16.87 -0.13
CA ALA A 175 14.08 17.51 0.60
C ALA A 175 13.64 17.59 2.07
N THR A 176 14.24 16.76 2.91
CA THR A 176 14.08 16.91 4.35
C THR A 176 14.58 18.32 4.67
N PRO A 177 13.76 19.20 5.26
CA PRO A 177 14.29 20.45 5.76
C PRO A 177 15.44 20.07 6.69
N ASP A 178 16.63 20.62 6.45
CA ASP A 178 17.77 20.47 7.33
C ASP A 178 17.36 21.00 8.70
N LEU A 179 16.82 20.11 9.55
CA LEU A 179 16.57 20.42 10.93
C LEU A 179 17.95 20.59 11.54
N PRO A 180 18.27 21.78 12.09
CA PRO A 180 19.58 22.02 12.65
C PRO A 180 19.85 20.97 13.73
N SER A 181 20.89 20.17 13.51
CA SER A 181 21.39 19.15 14.43
C SER A 181 21.76 19.70 15.81
N ASP A 182 21.80 21.03 15.96
CA ASP A 182 22.15 21.74 17.19
C ASP A 182 21.02 21.81 18.24
N LEU A 183 19.80 21.35 17.93
CA LEU A 183 18.70 21.34 18.91
C LEU A 183 18.81 20.23 19.97
N TRP A 184 19.76 19.30 19.81
CA TRP A 184 19.95 18.16 20.72
C TRP A 184 21.38 18.03 21.27
N SER A 185 22.25 19.01 21.00
CA SER A 185 23.58 19.05 21.61
C SER A 185 23.45 19.35 23.10
N GLU A 186 23.51 18.28 23.90
CA GLU A 186 23.47 18.30 25.36
C GLU A 186 24.45 19.35 25.90
N THR A 187 23.90 20.40 26.51
CA THR A 187 24.65 21.31 27.38
C THR A 187 24.98 20.55 28.67
N ASN A 188 25.94 19.62 28.60
CA ASN A 188 26.59 19.02 29.76
C ASN A 188 27.68 19.98 30.23
N ASP A 189 27.29 21.07 30.89
CA ASP A 189 28.19 21.93 31.66
C ASP A 189 27.66 22.08 33.09
N ASP A 190 27.64 20.97 33.82
CA ASP A 190 27.54 20.97 35.29
C ASP A 190 28.93 20.65 35.86
N SER A 191 29.83 21.62 35.74
CA SER A 191 31.12 21.64 36.45
C SER A 191 30.94 22.33 37.80
N SER A 192 30.30 21.63 38.74
CA SER A 192 30.25 22.04 40.15
C SER A 192 31.62 21.79 40.81
N GLN A 193 32.56 22.71 40.62
CA GLN A 193 33.78 22.77 41.44
C GLN A 193 33.42 23.25 42.85
N ASN A 194 33.22 22.29 43.76
CA ASN A 194 33.10 22.53 45.18
C ASN A 194 34.49 22.40 45.80
N SER A 195 35.18 23.53 45.98
CA SER A 195 36.46 23.60 46.71
C SER A 195 36.29 24.46 47.97
N GLY A 196 36.01 23.79 49.09
CA GLY A 196 36.28 24.30 50.45
C GLY A 196 37.55 23.62 50.98
N PRO A 197 38.40 24.36 51.70
CA PRO A 197 38.24 24.46 53.15
C PRO A 197 38.15 25.89 53.70
#